data_AF-A0A514XKD6-F1
#
_entry.id   AF-A0A514XKD6-F1
#
_cell.length_a   1.000
_cell.length_b   1.000
_cell.length_c   1.000
_cell.angle_alpha   90.00
_cell.angle_beta   90.00
_cell.angle_gamma   90.00
#
_symmetry.space_group_name_H-M   'P 1'
#
loop_
_entity.id
_entity.type
_entity.pdbx_description
1 polymer ?
#
loop_
_entity_poly.entity_id
_entity_poly.type
_entity_poly.pdbx_seq_one_letter_code
_entity_poly.pdbx_strand_id
1 'polypeptide(L)'
;MKHLLLLAFTMILGSQANASVSADEFVDSFVAQMNRRLVFTNQDRIAVQKRPYCTGLSNTQIQTIKSIVRENSEQTTEEFLTKLSDELKCYPIAFPQLKREGWGILTNTKAFWMDIELVRATLRDLTHRPIDGKEKLLDSITWHEVKL
;
A
#
# COMPACT_ATOMS: atom_id res chain seq x y z
N MET A 1 33.22 -41.06 21.14
CA MET A 1 32.34 -40.93 19.96
C MET A 1 30.95 -40.43 20.37
N LYS A 2 30.82 -39.15 20.79
CA LYS A 2 29.54 -38.62 21.34
C LYS A 2 29.33 -37.11 21.06
N HIS A 3 29.87 -36.52 20.00
CA HIS A 3 29.65 -35.07 19.78
C HIS A 3 29.44 -34.64 18.31
N LEU A 4 29.09 -35.56 17.40
CA LEU A 4 29.03 -35.27 15.96
C LEU A 4 27.62 -35.30 15.33
N LEU A 5 26.57 -35.50 16.12
CA LEU A 5 25.19 -35.64 15.62
C LEU A 5 24.24 -34.51 16.05
N LEU A 6 24.77 -33.37 16.50
CA LEU A 6 23.94 -32.21 16.91
C LEU A 6 24.06 -30.99 15.98
N LEU A 7 24.82 -31.08 14.89
CA LEU A 7 25.03 -29.95 13.97
C LEU A 7 24.25 -30.05 12.64
N ALA A 8 23.53 -31.15 12.38
CA ALA A 8 22.79 -31.32 11.13
C ALA A 8 21.32 -30.84 11.19
N PHE A 9 20.73 -30.68 12.39
CA PHE A 9 19.32 -30.28 12.52
C PHE A 9 19.10 -28.79 12.79
N THR A 10 20.15 -28.02 13.08
CA THR A 10 20.03 -26.55 13.26
C THR A 10 20.08 -25.78 11.94
N MET A 11 20.48 -26.39 10.82
CA MET A 11 20.48 -25.71 9.52
C MET A 11 19.12 -25.68 8.82
N ILE A 12 18.14 -26.50 9.25
CA ILE A 12 16.80 -26.54 8.61
C ILE A 12 15.84 -25.53 9.24
N LEU A 13 16.13 -25.02 10.44
CA LEU A 13 15.30 -24.01 11.10
C LEU A 13 15.70 -22.56 10.76
N GLY A 14 16.75 -22.37 9.96
CA GLY A 14 17.27 -21.04 9.58
C GLY A 14 16.71 -20.47 8.27
N SER A 15 15.88 -21.21 7.52
CA SER A 15 15.38 -20.75 6.20
C SER A 15 14.01 -20.11 6.22
N GLN A 16 13.45 -19.75 7.38
CA GLN A 16 12.34 -18.78 7.45
C GLN A 16 12.85 -17.33 7.34
N ALA A 17 14.00 -17.13 6.70
CA ALA A 17 14.51 -15.82 6.34
C ALA A 17 13.71 -15.30 5.14
N ASN A 18 12.67 -14.51 5.43
CA ASN A 18 12.11 -13.47 4.57
C ASN A 18 11.94 -13.87 3.09
N ALA A 19 10.98 -14.74 2.78
CA ALA A 19 10.52 -14.84 1.40
C ALA A 19 9.83 -13.51 1.03
N SER A 20 10.53 -12.69 0.24
CA SER A 20 9.96 -11.49 -0.39
C SER A 20 8.71 -11.89 -1.16
N VAL A 21 7.61 -11.14 -0.97
CA VAL A 21 6.34 -11.43 -1.63
C VAL A 21 6.47 -11.13 -3.12
N SER A 22 5.87 -11.94 -3.99
CA SER A 22 5.90 -11.63 -5.41
C SER A 22 5.12 -10.33 -5.70
N ALA A 23 5.51 -9.62 -6.76
CA ALA A 23 4.82 -8.39 -7.16
C ALA A 23 3.32 -8.61 -7.39
N ASP A 24 2.93 -9.75 -7.94
CA ASP A 24 1.53 -10.05 -8.25
C ASP A 24 0.72 -10.37 -7.00
N GLU A 25 1.28 -11.17 -6.08
CA GLU A 25 0.66 -11.41 -4.76
C GLU A 25 0.50 -10.13 -3.95
N PHE A 26 1.52 -9.25 -3.98
CA PHE A 26 1.44 -7.93 -3.34
C PHE A 26 0.27 -7.12 -3.93
N VAL A 27 0.20 -7.01 -5.25
CA VAL A 27 -0.83 -6.21 -5.93
C VAL A 27 -2.22 -6.73 -5.59
N ASP A 28 -2.46 -8.04 -5.71
CA ASP A 28 -3.79 -8.60 -5.49
C ASP A 28 -4.26 -8.38 -4.05
N SER A 29 -3.36 -8.57 -3.09
CA SER A 29 -3.63 -8.33 -1.67
C SER A 29 -3.87 -6.85 -1.36
N PHE A 30 -3.03 -5.99 -1.92
CA PHE A 30 -3.14 -4.55 -1.76
C PHE A 30 -4.44 -4.01 -2.34
N VAL A 31 -4.82 -4.43 -3.55
CA VAL A 31 -6.07 -4.04 -4.21
C VAL A 31 -7.28 -4.53 -3.42
N ALA A 32 -7.26 -5.78 -2.95
CA ALA A 32 -8.34 -6.33 -2.14
C ALA A 32 -8.52 -5.54 -0.84
N GLN A 33 -7.43 -5.26 -0.13
CA GLN A 33 -7.46 -4.54 1.14
C GLN A 33 -7.87 -3.06 0.94
N MET A 34 -7.40 -2.40 -0.12
CA MET A 34 -7.81 -1.05 -0.47
C MET A 34 -9.33 -0.98 -0.71
N ASN A 35 -9.88 -1.88 -1.53
CA ASN A 35 -11.31 -1.92 -1.81
C ASN A 35 -12.13 -2.17 -0.54
N ARG A 36 -11.69 -3.11 0.32
CA ARG A 36 -12.30 -3.34 1.62
C ARG A 36 -12.30 -2.08 2.49
N ARG A 37 -11.17 -1.39 2.58
CA ARG A 37 -11.02 -0.16 3.37
C ARG A 37 -11.86 0.99 2.83
N LEU A 38 -11.99 1.12 1.51
CA LEU A 38 -12.86 2.12 0.87
C LEU A 38 -14.32 1.95 1.29
N VAL A 39 -14.83 0.72 1.38
CA VAL A 39 -16.21 0.46 1.83
C VAL A 39 -16.43 1.01 3.25
N PHE A 40 -15.62 0.59 4.22
CA PHE A 40 -15.76 1.03 5.61
C PHE A 40 -15.52 2.53 5.77
N THR A 41 -14.47 3.06 5.13
CA THR A 41 -14.15 4.50 5.19
C THR A 41 -15.26 5.36 4.60
N ASN A 42 -15.88 4.92 3.50
CA ASN A 42 -17.00 5.66 2.91
C ASN A 42 -18.25 5.60 3.77
N GLN A 43 -18.56 4.45 4.39
CA GLN A 43 -19.67 4.33 5.34
C GLN A 43 -19.50 5.32 6.51
N ASP A 44 -18.33 5.34 7.14
CA ASP A 44 -18.04 6.25 8.27
C ASP A 44 -18.16 7.72 7.83
N ARG A 45 -17.62 8.05 6.66
CA ARG A 45 -17.66 9.43 6.15
C ARG A 45 -19.07 9.88 5.82
N ILE A 46 -19.88 9.03 5.20
CA ILE A 46 -21.29 9.32 4.91
C ILE A 46 -22.07 9.53 6.22
N ALA A 47 -21.83 8.71 7.25
CA ALA A 47 -22.47 8.84 8.56
C ALA A 47 -22.22 10.21 9.22
N VAL A 48 -21.04 10.80 8.99
CA VAL A 48 -20.68 12.14 9.48
C VAL A 48 -20.80 13.24 8.42
N GLN A 49 -21.59 13.01 7.36
CA GLN A 49 -21.85 13.97 6.27
C GLN A 49 -20.58 14.52 5.57
N LYS A 50 -19.50 13.73 5.54
CA LYS A 50 -18.27 14.03 4.80
C LYS A 50 -18.33 13.44 3.40
N ARG A 51 -17.65 14.09 2.45
CA ARG A 51 -17.52 13.58 1.06
C ARG A 51 -16.83 12.21 1.04
N PRO A 52 -17.40 11.18 0.41
CA PRO A 52 -16.75 9.88 0.28
C PRO A 52 -15.56 9.94 -0.69
N TYR A 53 -14.70 8.93 -0.61
CA TYR A 53 -13.72 8.56 -1.64
C TYR A 53 -14.44 7.92 -2.85
N CYS A 54 -13.66 7.48 -3.85
CA CYS A 54 -14.14 6.56 -4.87
C CYS A 54 -14.79 5.30 -4.26
N THR A 55 -15.77 4.71 -4.95
CA THR A 55 -16.51 3.53 -4.46
C THR A 55 -15.67 2.26 -4.45
N GLY A 56 -14.59 2.25 -5.23
CA GLY A 56 -13.63 1.17 -5.39
C GLY A 56 -12.56 1.58 -6.40
N LEU A 57 -11.50 0.79 -6.47
CA LEU A 57 -10.46 0.96 -7.48
C LEU A 57 -11.00 0.62 -8.87
N SER A 58 -10.84 1.55 -9.80
CA SER A 58 -11.06 1.34 -11.23
C SER A 58 -9.96 0.48 -11.84
N ASN A 59 -10.24 -0.14 -12.99
CA ASN A 59 -9.24 -0.91 -13.75
C ASN A 59 -7.98 -0.09 -14.05
N THR A 60 -8.12 1.19 -14.39
CA THR A 60 -6.98 2.08 -14.63
C THR A 60 -6.10 2.21 -13.39
N GLN A 61 -6.68 2.44 -12.22
CA GLN A 61 -5.91 2.54 -10.97
C GLN A 61 -5.23 1.21 -10.61
N ILE A 62 -5.91 0.08 -10.84
CA ILE A 62 -5.31 -1.25 -10.64
C ILE A 62 -4.10 -1.46 -11.56
N GLN A 63 -4.20 -1.05 -12.84
CA GLN A 63 -3.07 -1.12 -13.77
C GLN A 63 -1.94 -0.17 -13.37
N THR A 64 -2.25 1.03 -12.85
CA THR A 64 -1.26 1.94 -12.29
C THR A 64 -0.52 1.29 -11.12
N ILE A 65 -1.23 0.68 -10.17
CA ILE A 65 -0.61 -0.05 -9.05
C ILE A 65 0.31 -1.15 -9.58
N LYS A 66 -0.17 -1.98 -10.52
CA LYS A 66 0.64 -3.03 -11.15
C LYS A 66 1.91 -2.47 -11.78
N SER A 67 1.78 -1.38 -12.52
CA SER A 67 2.92 -0.73 -13.18
C SER A 67 3.95 -0.23 -12.18
N ILE A 68 3.52 0.48 -11.13
CA ILE A 68 4.43 1.03 -10.12
C ILE A 68 5.16 -0.11 -9.40
N VAL A 69 4.45 -1.16 -8.97
CA VAL A 69 5.04 -2.29 -8.25
C VAL A 69 6.06 -3.04 -9.11
N ARG A 70 5.75 -3.27 -10.39
CA ARG A 70 6.61 -4.04 -11.31
C ARG A 70 7.75 -3.22 -11.90
N GLU A 71 7.64 -1.90 -11.96
CA GLU A 71 8.70 -1.02 -12.48
C GLU A 71 9.99 -1.17 -11.68
N ASN A 72 9.89 -1.31 -10.36
CA ASN A 72 11.05 -1.45 -9.49
C ASN A 72 10.74 -2.36 -8.28
N SER A 73 11.27 -3.59 -8.30
CA SER A 73 11.14 -4.55 -7.20
C SER A 73 11.90 -4.13 -5.94
N GLU A 74 12.89 -3.24 -6.08
CA GLU A 74 13.72 -2.73 -4.99
C GLU A 74 13.17 -1.42 -4.40
N GLN A 75 12.03 -0.94 -4.90
CA GLN A 75 11.45 0.31 -4.40
C GLN A 75 11.11 0.20 -2.91
N THR A 76 11.31 1.30 -2.22
CA THR A 76 10.94 1.44 -0.82
C THR A 76 9.44 1.70 -0.68
N THR A 77 8.93 1.46 0.53
CA THR A 77 7.52 1.71 0.83
C THR A 77 7.14 3.20 0.70
N GLU A 78 8.04 4.13 1.02
CA GLU A 78 7.80 5.57 0.86
C GLU A 78 7.76 6.00 -0.62
N GLU A 79 8.64 5.43 -1.45
CA GLU A 79 8.62 5.67 -2.90
C GLU A 79 7.32 5.19 -3.53
N PHE A 80 6.88 3.98 -3.17
CA PHE A 80 5.60 3.44 -3.60
C PHE A 80 4.43 4.33 -3.16
N LEU A 81 4.39 4.71 -1.88
CA LEU A 81 3.34 5.55 -1.32
C LEU A 81 3.25 6.90 -2.04
N THR A 82 4.39 7.54 -2.32
CA THR A 82 4.45 8.83 -2.99
C THR A 82 3.95 8.71 -4.43
N LYS A 83 4.52 7.77 -5.21
CA LYS A 83 4.13 7.53 -6.61
C LYS A 83 2.65 7.18 -6.74
N LEU A 84 2.16 6.27 -5.91
CA LEU A 84 0.76 5.85 -5.99
C LEU A 84 -0.18 6.98 -5.60
N SER A 85 0.11 7.75 -4.54
CA SER A 85 -0.79 8.80 -4.08
C SER A 85 -0.93 9.95 -5.08
N ASP A 86 0.12 10.25 -5.86
CA ASP A 86 0.06 11.23 -6.94
C ASP A 86 -0.87 10.78 -8.09
N GLU A 87 -0.94 9.48 -8.35
CA GLU A 87 -1.71 8.92 -9.46
C GLU A 87 -3.10 8.39 -9.08
N LEU A 88 -3.30 8.03 -7.81
CA LEU A 88 -4.51 7.34 -7.35
C LEU A 88 -5.76 8.17 -7.55
N LYS A 89 -5.74 9.46 -7.18
CA LYS A 89 -6.83 10.44 -7.39
C LYS A 89 -8.20 9.89 -6.99
N CYS A 90 -8.27 9.12 -5.90
CA CYS A 90 -9.50 8.48 -5.44
C CYS A 90 -10.34 9.45 -4.61
N TYR A 91 -9.72 10.38 -3.90
CA TYR A 91 -10.43 11.46 -3.24
C TYR A 91 -10.83 12.56 -4.25
N PRO A 92 -12.10 12.98 -4.31
CA PRO A 92 -12.54 13.99 -5.28
C PRO A 92 -11.86 15.34 -5.05
N ILE A 93 -11.26 15.87 -6.10
CA ILE A 93 -10.64 17.20 -6.10
C ILE A 93 -11.75 18.26 -6.09
N ALA A 94 -11.64 19.24 -5.18
CA ALA A 94 -12.66 20.29 -5.04
C ALA A 94 -12.69 21.27 -6.23
N PHE A 95 -11.57 21.41 -6.97
CA PHE A 95 -11.45 22.24 -8.16
C PHE A 95 -10.58 21.55 -9.22
N PRO A 96 -11.05 21.37 -10.47
CA PRO A 96 -10.18 20.90 -11.55
C PRO A 96 -8.98 21.84 -11.70
N GLN A 97 -7.80 21.28 -12.00
CA GLN A 97 -6.56 22.05 -12.08
C GLN A 97 -6.67 23.17 -13.12
N LEU A 98 -6.97 24.39 -12.67
CA LEU A 98 -6.65 25.58 -13.43
C LEU A 98 -5.13 25.66 -13.43
N LYS A 99 -4.50 25.30 -14.55
CA LYS A 99 -3.10 25.63 -14.87
C LYS A 99 -2.97 27.15 -14.95
N ARG A 100 -3.07 27.84 -13.82
CA ARG A 100 -2.77 29.27 -13.70
C ARG A 100 -1.42 29.37 -13.02
N GLU A 101 -0.41 29.68 -13.84
CA GLU A 101 0.88 30.15 -13.37
C GLU A 101 0.64 31.27 -12.34
N GLY A 102 1.06 31.04 -11.09
CA GLY A 102 1.10 32.08 -10.06
C GLY A 102 0.15 31.95 -8.87
N TRP A 103 -0.82 31.03 -8.86
CA TRP A 103 -1.61 30.74 -7.64
C TRP A 103 -1.19 29.37 -7.08
N GLY A 104 -0.27 29.40 -6.11
CA GLY A 104 0.43 28.23 -5.60
C GLY A 104 -0.47 27.08 -5.16
N ILE A 105 -0.11 25.87 -5.62
CA ILE A 105 -0.04 24.55 -4.96
C ILE A 105 -0.87 24.30 -3.66
N LEU A 106 -2.05 24.89 -3.50
CA LEU A 106 -2.89 24.73 -2.31
C LEU A 106 -4.22 24.04 -2.62
N THR A 107 -4.64 24.01 -3.88
CA THR A 107 -5.96 23.49 -4.27
C THR A 107 -6.02 21.97 -4.33
N ASN A 108 -4.89 21.27 -4.39
CA ASN A 108 -4.84 19.81 -4.53
C ASN A 108 -4.14 19.07 -3.37
N THR A 109 -3.53 19.80 -2.44
CA THR A 109 -2.78 19.24 -1.31
C THR A 109 -3.68 18.38 -0.42
N LYS A 110 -4.93 18.79 -0.21
CA LYS A 110 -5.88 18.02 0.61
C LYS A 110 -6.24 16.67 -0.02
N ALA A 111 -6.54 16.63 -1.32
CA ALA A 111 -6.90 15.38 -1.98
C ALA A 111 -5.70 14.42 -1.99
N PHE A 112 -4.51 14.95 -2.26
CA PHE A 112 -3.25 14.22 -2.16
C PHE A 112 -3.00 13.63 -0.76
N TRP A 113 -3.14 14.43 0.30
CA TRP A 113 -3.00 13.93 1.68
C TRP A 113 -4.02 12.83 2.02
N MET A 114 -5.24 12.97 1.55
CA MET A 114 -6.30 11.97 1.77
C MET A 114 -5.99 10.64 1.06
N ASP A 115 -5.39 10.68 -0.12
CA ASP A 115 -4.95 9.49 -0.85
C ASP A 115 -3.70 8.87 -0.20
N ILE A 116 -2.76 9.68 0.30
CA ILE A 116 -1.64 9.20 1.14
C ILE A 116 -2.15 8.45 2.36
N GLU A 117 -3.12 9.02 3.08
CA GLU A 117 -3.67 8.39 4.29
C GLU A 117 -4.33 7.05 3.95
N LEU A 118 -5.05 6.96 2.84
CA LEU A 118 -5.69 5.74 2.36
C LEU A 118 -4.65 4.66 2.01
N VAL A 119 -3.61 5.01 1.26
CA VAL A 119 -2.53 4.09 0.87
C VAL A 119 -1.76 3.61 2.11
N ARG A 120 -1.36 4.54 2.99
CA ARG A 120 -0.64 4.22 4.23
C ARG A 120 -1.44 3.34 5.16
N ALA A 121 -2.74 3.61 5.31
CA ALA A 121 -3.62 2.79 6.12
C ALA A 121 -3.79 1.38 5.53
N THR A 122 -3.87 1.26 4.21
CA THR A 122 -3.92 -0.05 3.53
C THR A 122 -2.63 -0.83 3.77
N LEU A 123 -1.46 -0.21 3.59
CA LEU A 123 -0.19 -0.86 3.87
C LEU A 123 -0.10 -1.32 5.32
N ARG A 124 -0.54 -0.49 6.28
CA ARG A 124 -0.55 -0.86 7.70
C ARG A 124 -1.43 -2.10 7.97
N ASP A 125 -2.58 -2.21 7.29
CA ASP A 125 -3.44 -3.38 7.42
C ASP A 125 -2.78 -4.64 6.87
N LEU A 126 -1.97 -4.53 5.82
CA LEU A 126 -1.23 -5.67 5.27
C LEU A 126 -0.07 -6.08 6.17
N THR A 127 0.70 -5.12 6.68
CA THR A 127 1.93 -5.39 7.43
C THR A 127 1.69 -5.60 8.93
N HIS A 128 0.53 -5.22 9.45
CA HIS A 128 0.17 -5.27 10.88
C HIS A 128 1.13 -4.48 11.79
N ARG A 129 1.93 -3.57 11.20
CA ARG A 129 2.93 -2.77 11.91
C ARG A 129 2.98 -1.35 11.36
N PRO A 130 3.58 -0.40 12.09
CA PRO A 130 3.89 0.92 11.54
C PRO A 130 4.73 0.78 10.26
N ILE A 131 4.42 1.61 9.27
CA ILE A 131 5.15 1.62 7.99
C ILE A 131 6.49 2.33 8.19
N ASP A 132 7.59 1.59 8.00
CA ASP A 132 8.91 2.18 7.85
C ASP A 132 9.11 2.54 6.38
N GLY A 133 9.24 3.83 6.07
CA GLY A 133 9.38 4.28 4.69
C GLY A 133 10.63 3.77 3.98
N LYS A 134 11.63 3.25 4.71
CA LYS A 134 12.93 2.83 4.17
C LYS A 134 13.01 1.37 3.77
N GLU A 135 12.05 0.55 4.19
CA GLU A 135 12.05 -0.87 3.85
C GLU A 135 11.57 -1.10 2.42
N LYS A 136 12.09 -2.15 1.78
CA LYS A 136 11.61 -2.58 0.46
C LYS A 136 10.15 -2.96 0.53
N LEU A 137 9.38 -2.52 -0.45
CA LEU A 137 7.93 -2.70 -0.50
C LEU A 137 7.54 -4.19 -0.39
N LEU A 138 8.19 -5.05 -1.18
CA LEU A 138 7.85 -6.48 -1.25
C LEU A 138 8.32 -7.27 -0.02
N ASP A 139 9.27 -6.72 0.74
CA ASP A 139 9.74 -7.28 2.01
C ASP A 139 8.94 -6.73 3.21
N SER A 140 8.16 -5.65 2.99
CA SER A 140 7.38 -5.00 4.05
C SER A 140 6.24 -5.89 4.56
N ILE A 141 5.71 -6.76 3.69
CA ILE A 141 4.62 -7.67 4.00
C ILE A 141 5.17 -8.89 4.73
N THR A 142 4.75 -9.03 5.98
CA THR A 142 4.86 -10.30 6.70
C THR A 142 3.51 -10.97 6.62
N TRP A 143 3.41 -12.08 5.89
CA TRP A 143 2.21 -12.90 5.88
C TRP A 143 2.03 -13.56 7.25
N HIS A 144 1.42 -12.85 8.18
CA HIS A 144 0.72 -13.51 9.27
C HIS A 144 -0.60 -13.97 8.69
N GLU A 145 -0.77 -15.29 8.58
CA GLU A 145 -1.96 -15.98 8.06
C GLU A 145 -3.21 -15.09 8.13
N VAL A 146 -3.56 -14.42 7.04
CA VAL A 146 -4.89 -13.86 6.87
C VAL A 146 -5.79 -15.06 6.71
N LYS A 147 -6.22 -15.63 7.84
CA LYS A 147 -7.31 -16.61 7.86
C LYS A 147 -8.53 -15.90 7.31
N LEU A 148 -8.81 -16.16 6.04
CA LEU A 148 -10.07 -15.87 5.38
C LEU A 148 -11.23 -16.52 6.15
#